data_AF-A0A2C4Q940-F1
#
_entry.id   AF-A0A2C4Q940-F1
#
_cell.length_a   1.000
_cell.length_b   1.000
_cell.length_c   1.000
_cell.angle_alpha   90.00
_cell.angle_beta   90.00
_cell.angle_gamma   90.00
#
_symmetry.space_group_name_H-M   'P 1'
#
loop_
_entity.id
_entity.type
_entity.pdbx_description
1 polymer ?
#
loop_
_entity_poly.entity_id
_entity_poly.type
_entity_poly.pdbx_seq_one_letter_code
_entity_poly.pdbx_strand_id
1 'polypeptide(L)'
;MNFVQPIRDPEQIQQLKDYFKEKSLRNYILFIMGINTGLRISDILKLKVVGRHISMREKKTGKQKRIQITAALKRELKWFIEEREEQEYLLQSRQGKNRLGVAWHIRY
;
A
#
# COMPACT_ATOMS: atom_id res chain seq x y z
N MET A 1 -4.02 7.43 -29.81
CA MET A 1 -3.28 6.74 -28.73
C MET A 1 -3.01 7.78 -27.66
N ASN A 2 -3.56 7.63 -26.45
CA ASN A 2 -3.29 8.59 -25.38
C ASN A 2 -1.94 8.26 -24.76
N PHE A 3 -0.93 9.07 -25.07
CA PHE A 3 0.41 8.95 -24.49
C PHE A 3 0.38 9.51 -23.06
N VAL A 4 0.82 8.72 -22.09
CA VAL A 4 0.91 9.14 -20.68
C VAL A 4 2.36 9.09 -20.24
N GLN A 5 2.82 10.16 -19.59
CA GLN A 5 4.16 10.22 -18.99
C GLN A 5 4.07 10.04 -17.47
N PRO A 6 4.98 9.25 -16.86
CA PRO A 6 5.06 9.15 -15.42
C PRO A 6 5.52 10.48 -14.80
N ILE A 7 4.99 10.81 -13.63
CA ILE A 7 5.44 11.95 -12.83
C ILE A 7 6.83 11.63 -12.28
N ARG A 8 7.81 12.46 -12.61
CA ARG A 8 9.22 12.29 -12.21
C ARG A 8 9.76 13.47 -11.40
N ASP A 9 9.07 14.61 -11.44
CA ASP A 9 9.49 15.82 -10.76
C ASP A 9 9.33 15.65 -9.23
N PRO A 10 10.42 15.77 -8.45
CA PRO A 10 10.38 15.71 -7.00
C PRO A 10 9.43 16.73 -6.37
N GLU A 11 9.28 17.93 -6.94
CA GLU A 11 8.39 18.96 -6.41
C GLU A 11 6.93 18.56 -6.58
N GLN A 12 6.55 18.04 -7.76
CA GLN A 12 5.21 17.49 -7.99
C GLN A 12 4.90 16.32 -7.07
N ILE A 13 5.87 15.44 -6.83
CA ILE A 13 5.72 14.33 -5.88
C ILE A 13 5.49 14.86 -4.46
N GLN A 14 6.19 15.92 -4.07
CA GLN A 14 6.03 16.53 -2.76
C GLN A 14 4.66 17.20 -2.60
N GLN A 15 4.21 17.96 -3.60
CA GLN A 15 2.86 18.55 -3.63
C GLN A 15 1.76 17.48 -3.50
N LEU A 16 1.91 16.34 -4.18
CA LEU A 16 0.99 15.22 -4.04
C LEU A 16 1.00 14.60 -2.64
N LYS A 17 2.18 14.46 -2.02
CA LYS A 17 2.28 13.98 -0.64
C LYS A 17 1.51 14.89 0.30
N ASP A 18 1.70 16.20 0.19
CA ASP A 18 1.08 17.19 1.08
C ASP A 18 -0.44 17.23 0.86
N TYR A 19 -0.88 17.24 -0.40
CA TYR A 19 -2.30 17.12 -0.75
C TYR A 19 -2.96 15.88 -0.13
N PHE A 20 -2.31 14.71 -0.21
CA PHE A 20 -2.87 13.50 0.38
C PHE A 20 -2.81 13.51 1.92
N LYS A 21 -1.76 14.07 2.54
CA LYS A 21 -1.67 14.20 4.00
C LYS A 21 -2.84 15.01 4.55
N GLU A 22 -3.18 16.11 3.90
CA GLU A 22 -4.30 16.98 4.32
C GLU A 22 -5.67 16.33 4.09
N LYS A 23 -5.88 15.65 2.96
CA LYS A 23 -7.19 15.11 2.59
C LYS A 23 -7.50 13.76 3.22
N SER A 24 -6.53 12.85 3.23
CA SER A 24 -6.76 11.48 3.69
C SER A 24 -5.44 10.77 3.97
N LEU A 25 -5.14 10.59 5.25
CA LEU A 25 -3.97 9.86 5.70
C LEU A 25 -3.87 8.45 5.07
N ARG A 26 -5.01 7.78 4.85
CA ARG A 26 -5.08 6.50 4.13
C ARG A 26 -4.52 6.59 2.70
N ASN A 27 -4.89 7.63 1.95
CA ASN A 27 -4.42 7.82 0.57
C ASN A 27 -2.95 8.24 0.55
N TYR A 28 -2.50 9.00 1.54
CA TYR A 28 -1.09 9.32 1.71
C TYR A 28 -0.24 8.05 1.87
N ILE A 29 -0.62 7.15 2.79
CA ILE A 29 0.08 5.87 2.98
C ILE A 29 0.04 5.03 1.71
N LEU A 30 -1.10 4.97 1.01
CA LEU A 30 -1.21 4.25 -0.26
C LEU A 30 -0.23 4.80 -1.31
N PHE A 31 -0.13 6.13 -1.42
CA PHE A 31 0.74 6.80 -2.37
C PHE A 31 2.21 6.53 -2.06
N ILE A 32 2.66 6.75 -0.81
CA ILE A 32 4.07 6.53 -0.44
C ILE A 32 4.45 5.05 -0.56
N MET A 33 3.54 4.12 -0.25
CA MET A 33 3.77 2.69 -0.45
C MET A 33 3.93 2.38 -1.94
N GLY A 34 3.05 2.91 -2.79
CA GLY A 34 3.11 2.69 -4.24
C GLY A 34 4.44 3.14 -4.86
N ILE A 35 4.88 4.37 -4.55
CA ILE A 35 6.10 4.93 -5.15
C ILE A 35 7.39 4.33 -4.58
N ASN A 36 7.42 3.91 -3.31
CA ASN A 36 8.64 3.35 -2.70
C ASN A 36 8.81 1.86 -2.97
N THR A 37 7.71 1.13 -3.16
CA THR A 37 7.74 -0.35 -3.26
C THR A 37 7.46 -0.87 -4.67
N GLY A 38 6.89 -0.04 -5.55
CA GLY A 38 6.48 -0.43 -6.89
C GLY A 38 5.34 -1.46 -6.92
N LEU A 39 4.67 -1.68 -5.78
CA LEU A 39 3.58 -2.65 -5.68
C LEU A 39 2.31 -2.12 -6.35
N ARG A 40 1.55 -3.05 -6.94
CA ARG A 40 0.20 -2.77 -7.41
C ARG A 40 -0.70 -2.46 -6.22
N ILE A 41 -1.64 -1.53 -6.40
CA ILE A 41 -2.60 -1.11 -5.37
C ILE A 41 -3.31 -2.32 -4.75
N SER A 42 -3.71 -3.31 -5.57
CA SER A 42 -4.38 -4.53 -5.10
C SER A 42 -3.51 -5.40 -4.20
N ASP A 43 -2.19 -5.35 -4.34
CA ASP A 43 -1.25 -6.06 -3.49
C ASP A 43 -0.96 -5.27 -2.21
N ILE A 44 -0.90 -3.93 -2.27
CA ILE A 44 -0.77 -3.07 -1.09
C ILE A 44 -1.97 -3.27 -0.14
N LEU A 45 -3.18 -3.40 -0.67
CA LEU A 45 -4.39 -3.67 0.13
C LEU A 45 -4.41 -5.07 0.79
N LYS A 46 -3.50 -5.97 0.42
CA LYS A 46 -3.35 -7.28 1.08
C LYS A 46 -2.35 -7.24 2.25
N LEU A 47 -1.60 -6.15 2.38
CA LEU A 47 -0.59 -6.00 3.43
C LEU A 47 -1.25 -5.95 4.80
N LYS A 48 -0.64 -6.63 5.75
CA LYS A 48 -1.04 -6.65 7.15
C LYS A 48 0.10 -6.14 8.02
N VAL A 49 -0.28 -5.53 9.13
CA VAL A 49 0.63 -5.17 10.21
C VAL A 49 1.11 -6.47 10.87
N VAL A 50 2.41 -6.66 11.02
CA VAL A 50 2.99 -7.81 11.73
C VAL A 50 3.99 -7.27 12.76
N GLY A 51 3.54 -7.15 14.01
CA GLY A 51 4.24 -6.41 15.05
C GLY A 51 4.49 -4.96 14.63
N ARG A 52 5.72 -4.47 14.84
CA ARG A 52 6.19 -3.13 14.39
C ARG A 52 6.79 -3.12 12.97
N HIS A 53 6.57 -4.16 12.17
CA HIS A 53 7.11 -4.30 10.82
C HIS A 53 6.00 -4.61 9.81
N ILE A 54 6.19 -4.21 8.55
CA ILE A 54 5.30 -4.62 7.45
C ILE A 54 5.90 -5.86 6.80
N SER A 55 5.13 -6.95 6.75
CA SER A 55 5.50 -8.15 6.00
C SER A 55 4.39 -8.53 5.03
N MET A 56 4.77 -9.00 3.83
CA MET A 56 3.84 -9.46 2.80
C MET A 56 3.98 -10.97 2.61
N ARG A 57 2.90 -11.71 2.84
CA ARG A 57 2.81 -13.13 2.47
C ARG A 57 2.06 -13.22 1.13
N GLU A 58 2.77 -13.56 0.04
CA GLU A 58 2.11 -13.78 -1.25
C GLU A 58 1.20 -15.02 -1.18
N LYS A 59 -0.09 -14.85 -1.45
CA LYS A 59 -1.10 -15.93 -1.40
C LYS A 59 -0.92 -17.00 -2.50
N LYS A 60 -0.23 -16.70 -3.61
CA LYS A 60 -0.18 -17.56 -4.81
C LYS A 60 1.01 -18.54 -4.84
N THR A 61 2.10 -18.23 -4.15
CA THR A 61 3.35 -19.01 -4.21
C THR A 61 3.84 -19.50 -2.85
N GLY A 62 3.22 -19.04 -1.75
CA GLY A 62 3.68 -19.31 -0.39
C GLY A 62 5.01 -18.62 -0.01
N LYS A 63 5.65 -17.92 -0.96
CA LYS A 63 6.92 -17.22 -0.73
C LYS A 63 6.67 -15.90 -0.01
N GLN A 64 7.42 -15.66 1.08
CA GLN A 64 7.45 -14.35 1.72
C GLN A 64 8.19 -13.38 0.80
N LYS A 65 7.50 -12.34 0.33
CA LYS A 65 8.16 -11.24 -0.36
C LYS A 65 8.55 -10.22 0.71
N ARG A 66 9.85 -10.16 1.02
CA ARG A 66 10.40 -9.08 1.84
C ARG A 66 10.45 -7.84 0.97
N ILE A 67 9.54 -6.90 1.23
CA ILE A 67 9.57 -5.58 0.61
C ILE A 67 10.74 -4.82 1.24
N GLN A 68 11.62 -4.27 0.42
CA GLN A 68 12.66 -3.36 0.89
C GLN A 68 11.99 -2.06 1.35
N ILE A 69 11.98 -1.83 2.66
CA ILE A 69 11.41 -0.62 3.26
C ILE A 69 12.56 0.35 3.52
N THR A 70 12.56 1.49 2.82
CA THR A 70 13.53 2.56 3.06
C THR A 70 13.35 3.14 4.47
N ALA A 71 14.40 3.72 5.04
CA ALA A 71 14.32 4.35 6.37
C ALA A 71 13.23 5.45 6.44
N ALA A 72 13.07 6.22 5.36
CA ALA A 72 12.03 7.22 5.23
C ALA A 72 10.63 6.59 5.29
N LEU A 73 10.37 5.56 4.48
CA LEU A 73 9.09 4.85 4.49
C LEU A 73 8.81 4.23 5.87
N LYS A 74 9.83 3.64 6.52
CA LYS A 74 9.70 3.07 7.87
C LYS A 74 9.25 4.12 8.89
N ARG A 75 9.77 5.35 8.81
CA ARG A 75 9.38 6.44 9.72
C ARG A 75 7.92 6.83 9.55
N GLU A 76 7.48 7.04 8.30
CA GLU A 76 6.09 7.42 8.00
C GLU A 76 5.10 6.30 8.40
N LEU A 77 5.48 5.05 8.18
CA LEU A 77 4.66 3.89 8.57
C LEU A 77 4.62 3.68 10.07
N LYS A 78 5.71 3.95 10.80
CA LYS A 78 5.76 3.78 12.25
C LYS A 78 4.65 4.58 12.91
N TRP A 79 4.54 5.87 12.58
CA TRP A 79 3.50 6.75 13.12
C TRP A 79 2.10 6.27 12.74
N PHE A 80 1.92 5.75 11.52
CA PHE A 80 0.62 5.25 11.06
C PHE A 80 0.18 3.93 11.70
N ILE A 81 1.13 3.08 12.13
CA ILE A 81 0.88 1.75 12.68
C ILE A 81 0.82 1.75 14.21
N GLU A 82 1.30 2.81 14.88
CA GLU A 82 1.49 2.86 16.33
C GLU A 82 0.20 2.58 17.15
N GLU A 83 -0.97 2.89 16.59
CA GLU A 83 -2.28 2.66 17.23
C GLU A 83 -3.08 1.49 16.62
N ARG A 84 -2.46 0.64 15.79
CA ARG A 84 -3.15 -0.44 15.05
C ARG A 84 -2.91 -1.80 15.70
N GLU A 85 -3.92 -2.66 15.65
CA GLU A 85 -3.81 -4.03 16.15
C GLU A 85 -2.92 -4.91 15.26
N GLU A 86 -2.29 -5.91 15.87
CA GLU A 86 -1.50 -6.89 15.13
C GLU A 86 -2.39 -7.69 14.17
N GLN A 87 -1.86 -8.01 12.98
CA GLN A 87 -2.58 -8.71 11.89
C GLN A 87 -3.74 -7.95 11.26
N GLU A 88 -4.01 -6.70 11.68
CA GLU A 88 -4.90 -5.80 10.95
C GLU A 88 -4.32 -5.49 9.56
N TYR A 89 -5.19 -5.29 8.59
CA TYR A 89 -4.77 -4.79 7.29
C TYR A 89 -4.19 -3.38 7.40
N LEU A 90 -3.05 -3.17 6.75
CA LEU A 90 -2.39 -1.86 6.69
C LEU A 90 -3.34 -0.80 6.14
N LEU A 91 -4.07 -1.14 5.07
CA LEU A 91 -5.07 -0.25 4.48
C LEU A 91 -6.37 -1.02 4.25
N GLN A 92 -7.47 -0.42 4.69
CA GLN A 92 -8.79 -0.92 4.38
C GLN A 92 -9.18 -0.55 2.94
N SER A 93 -9.95 -1.41 2.27
CA SER A 93 -10.54 -1.09 0.97
C SER A 93 -11.65 -0.04 1.13
N ARG A 94 -12.01 0.68 0.06
CA ARG A 94 -13.16 1.62 0.07
C ARG A 94 -14.50 0.92 0.39
N GLN A 95 -14.57 -0.40 0.22
CA GLN A 95 -15.76 -1.24 0.39
C GLN A 95 -15.74 -2.04 1.70
N GLY A 96 -14.82 -1.75 2.64
CA GLY A 96 -14.66 -2.49 3.90
C GLY A 96 -13.76 -3.73 3.82
N LYS A 97 -13.67 -4.48 4.94
CA LYS A 97 -12.68 -5.53 5.35
C LYS A 97 -12.16 -6.47 4.22
N ASN A 98 -11.39 -5.89 3.29
CA ASN A 98 -10.47 -6.48 2.31
C ASN A 98 -11.04 -7.59 1.40
N ARG A 99 -12.17 -7.36 0.72
CA ARG A 99 -12.69 -8.36 -0.23
C ARG A 99 -11.90 -8.37 -1.56
N LEU A 100 -11.13 -9.43 -1.77
CA LEU A 100 -10.63 -9.89 -3.07
C LEU A 100 -11.55 -11.00 -3.55
N GLY A 101 -12.56 -10.66 -4.34
CA GLY A 101 -13.53 -11.64 -4.82
C GLY A 101 -14.38 -11.11 -5.98
N VAL A 102 -13.86 -11.23 -7.19
CA VAL A 102 -14.49 -12.11 -8.17
C VAL A 102 -13.44 -13.16 -8.51
N ALA A 103 -13.48 -14.29 -7.80
CA ALA A 103 -13.05 -15.53 -8.43
C ALA A 103 -14.04 -15.71 -9.58
N TRP A 104 -13.60 -15.41 -10.80
CA TRP A 104 -14.30 -15.86 -11.99
C TRP A 104 -14.26 -17.39 -11.92
N HIS A 105 -15.30 -17.97 -11.34
CA HIS A 105 -15.64 -19.35 -11.61
C HIS A 105 -16.05 -19.34 -13.09
N ILE A 106 -15.04 -19.43 -13.97
CA ILE A 106 -15.26 -19.91 -15.33
C ILE A 106 -15.64 -21.37 -15.11
N ARG A 107 -16.94 -21.62 -14.95
CA ARG A 107 -17.50 -22.91 -15.25
C ARG A 107 -17.52 -22.98 -16.77
N TYR A 108 -16.67 -23.85 -17.30
CA TYR A 108 -16.87 -24.40 -18.64
C TYR A 108 -18.22 -25.12 -18.69
#